data_AF-F0Y4A4-F1
#
_entry.id   AF-F0Y4A4-F1
#
_cell.length_a   1.000
_cell.length_b   1.000
_cell.length_c   1.000
_cell.angle_alpha   90.00
_cell.angle_beta   90.00
_cell.angle_gamma   90.00
#
_symmetry.space_group_name_H-M   'P 1'
#
loop_
_entity.id
_entity.type
_entity.pdbx_description
1 polymer ?
#
loop_
_entity_poly.entity_id
_entity_poly.type
_entity_poly.pdbx_seq_one_letter_code
_entity_poly.pdbx_strand_id
1 'polypeptide(L)'
;MNALQNIPEHQKPEFMRSLETMQMKDSLKMYNNLVEQCFAHCVAARDGSFRSKALDKKEDECICRCAEKYIKLTQRVGFRFAEHQAAQGAAPSP
;
A
#
# COMPACT_ATOMS: atom_id res chain seq x y z
N MET A 1 -7.43 15.52 9.01
CA MET A 1 -7.67 14.34 9.88
C MET A 1 -8.31 14.81 11.20
N ASN A 2 -9.63 14.99 11.23
CA ASN A 2 -10.41 15.38 12.42
C ASN A 2 -11.75 14.59 12.49
N ALA A 3 -11.80 13.39 11.90
CA ALA A 3 -13.03 12.60 11.89
C ALA A 3 -13.46 12.15 13.31
N LEU A 4 -12.50 11.99 14.23
CA LEU A 4 -12.76 11.61 15.62
C LEU A 4 -13.36 12.74 16.49
N GLN A 5 -13.26 14.00 16.05
CA GLN A 5 -13.74 15.14 16.84
C GLN A 5 -15.25 15.34 16.74
N ASN A 6 -15.92 14.78 15.73
CA ASN A 6 -17.34 14.98 15.47
C ASN A 6 -18.21 13.73 15.77
N ILE A 7 -17.65 12.69 16.40
CA ILE A 7 -18.37 11.45 16.71
C ILE A 7 -18.85 11.47 18.18
N PRO A 8 -20.13 11.19 18.45
CA PRO A 8 -20.65 11.05 19.82
C PRO A 8 -19.84 10.02 20.63
N GLU A 9 -19.56 10.31 21.91
CA GLU A 9 -18.71 9.45 22.77
C GLU A 9 -19.11 7.97 22.78
N HIS A 10 -20.42 7.69 22.80
CA HIS A 10 -20.94 6.32 22.81
C HIS A 10 -20.64 5.52 21.53
N GLN A 11 -20.37 6.20 20.41
CA GLN A 11 -20.10 5.57 19.11
C GLN A 11 -18.60 5.40 18.83
N LYS A 12 -17.74 6.04 19.63
CA LYS A 12 -16.29 5.96 19.44
C LYS A 12 -15.74 4.53 19.48
N PRO A 13 -16.18 3.62 20.37
CA PRO A 13 -15.66 2.25 20.40
C PRO A 13 -15.96 1.48 19.12
N GLU A 14 -17.16 1.63 18.56
CA GLU A 14 -17.56 0.98 17.31
C GLU A 14 -16.77 1.55 16.13
N PHE A 15 -16.58 2.87 16.11
CA PHE A 15 -15.77 3.54 15.10
C PHE A 15 -14.31 3.07 15.14
N MET A 16 -13.69 2.97 16.32
CA MET A 16 -12.32 2.47 16.48
C MET A 16 -12.17 1.03 15.95
N ARG A 17 -13.13 0.14 16.26
CA ARG A 17 -13.14 -1.22 15.72
C ARG A 17 -13.26 -1.23 14.18
N SER A 18 -14.05 -0.32 13.62
CA SER A 18 -14.17 -0.16 12.17
C SER A 18 -12.85 0.30 11.54
N LEU A 19 -12.15 1.25 12.17
CA LEU A 19 -10.84 1.70 11.72
C LEU A 19 -9.79 0.59 11.74
N GLU A 20 -9.75 -0.23 12.79
CA GLU A 20 -8.87 -1.40 12.87
C GLU A 20 -9.15 -2.39 11.73
N THR A 21 -10.43 -2.65 11.47
CA THR A 21 -10.86 -3.52 10.37
C THR A 21 -10.44 -2.95 9.01
N MET A 22 -10.57 -1.64 8.82
CA MET A 22 -10.13 -0.95 7.61
C MET A 22 -8.62 -1.04 7.44
N GLN A 23 -7.83 -0.77 8.49
CA GLN A 23 -6.37 -0.88 8.47
C GLN A 23 -5.90 -2.28 8.07
N MET A 24 -6.55 -3.33 8.61
CA MET A 24 -6.22 -4.71 8.26
C MET A 24 -6.50 -4.98 6.77
N LYS A 25 -7.65 -4.54 6.26
CA LYS A 25 -8.01 -4.68 4.84
C LYS A 25 -7.02 -3.95 3.92
N ASP A 26 -6.64 -2.73 4.28
CA ASP A 26 -5.68 -1.94 3.51
C ASP A 26 -4.29 -2.59 3.50
N SER A 27 -3.88 -3.19 4.62
CA SER A 27 -2.61 -3.93 4.72
C SER A 27 -2.60 -5.15 3.78
N LEU A 28 -3.68 -5.94 3.76
CA LEU A 28 -3.81 -7.08 2.85
C LEU A 28 -3.86 -6.65 1.38
N LYS A 29 -4.53 -5.54 1.08
CA LYS A 29 -4.54 -4.96 -0.26
C LYS A 29 -3.15 -4.54 -0.70
N MET A 30 -2.38 -3.89 0.18
CA MET A 30 -0.99 -3.51 -0.10
C MET A 30 -0.13 -4.75 -0.40
N TYR A 31 -0.29 -5.83 0.37
CA TYR A 31 0.41 -7.09 0.16
C TYR A 31 0.07 -7.70 -1.20
N ASN A 32 -1.22 -7.81 -1.56
CA ASN A 32 -1.63 -8.38 -2.83
C ASN A 32 -1.07 -7.58 -4.02
N ASN A 33 -1.13 -6.25 -3.96
CA ASN A 33 -0.57 -5.37 -4.99
C ASN A 33 0.95 -5.54 -5.12
N LEU A 34 1.65 -5.68 -4.00
CA LEU A 34 3.09 -5.92 -3.99
C LEU A 34 3.43 -7.23 -4.72
N VAL A 35 2.72 -8.32 -4.39
CA VAL A 35 2.93 -9.63 -5.00
C VAL A 35 2.67 -9.58 -6.51
N GLU A 36 1.55 -8.99 -6.92
CA GLU A 36 1.19 -8.85 -8.34
C GLU A 36 2.25 -8.06 -9.12
N GLN A 37 2.68 -6.91 -8.59
CA GLN A 37 3.67 -6.06 -9.24
C GLN A 37 5.03 -6.76 -9.37
N CYS A 38 5.52 -7.40 -8.31
CA CYS A 38 6.82 -8.06 -8.36
C CYS A 38 6.79 -9.29 -9.25
N PHE A 39 5.68 -10.04 -9.27
CA PHE A 39 5.52 -11.14 -10.21
C PHE A 39 5.52 -10.66 -11.66
N ALA A 40 4.76 -9.61 -11.98
CA ALA A 40 4.67 -9.04 -13.31
C ALA A 40 6.05 -8.56 -13.82
N HIS A 41 6.84 -7.91 -12.96
CA HIS A 41 8.13 -7.35 -13.34
C HIS A 41 9.30 -8.34 -13.33
N CYS A 42 9.34 -9.26 -12.36
CA CYS A 42 10.52 -10.10 -12.16
C CYS A 42 10.41 -11.49 -12.79
N VAL A 43 9.19 -12.03 -12.90
CA VAL A 43 8.94 -13.40 -13.41
C VAL A 43 8.33 -13.31 -14.81
N ALA A 44 7.16 -12.67 -14.95
CA ALA A 44 6.42 -12.64 -16.21
C ALA A 44 7.14 -11.83 -17.31
N ALA A 45 7.61 -10.63 -16.99
CA ALA A 45 8.30 -9.76 -17.96
C ALA A 45 9.72 -10.22 -18.30
N ARG A 46 10.36 -11.03 -17.44
CA ARG A 46 11.76 -11.40 -17.63
C ARG A 46 11.94 -12.57 -18.57
N ASP A 47 11.19 -13.64 -18.34
CA ASP A 47 11.43 -14.89 -19.06
C ASP A 47 10.52 -15.06 -20.27
N GLY A 48 9.40 -14.33 -20.38
CA GLY A 48 8.44 -14.42 -21.50
C GLY A 48 7.92 -15.85 -21.78
N SER A 49 8.34 -16.81 -20.96
CA SER A 49 8.27 -18.25 -21.14
C SER A 49 8.49 -18.85 -19.76
N PHE A 50 7.44 -19.45 -19.20
CA PHE A 50 7.53 -20.16 -17.93
C PHE A 50 8.28 -21.49 -18.15
N ARG A 51 9.61 -21.46 -18.03
CA ARG A 51 10.47 -22.64 -18.29
C ARG A 51 10.61 -23.55 -17.08
N SER A 52 10.28 -23.07 -15.88
CA SER A 52 10.42 -23.76 -14.60
C SER A 52 9.25 -23.43 -13.66
N LYS A 53 8.95 -24.35 -12.73
CA LYS A 53 8.01 -24.12 -11.63
C LYS A 53 8.66 -23.48 -10.40
N ALA A 54 10.00 -23.47 -10.36
CA ALA A 54 10.79 -22.87 -9.29
C ALA A 54 11.48 -21.61 -9.80
N LEU A 55 11.55 -20.61 -8.94
CA LEU A 55 12.26 -19.36 -9.19
C LEU A 55 13.75 -19.63 -9.34
N ASP A 56 14.38 -19.01 -10.33
CA ASP A 56 15.82 -18.98 -10.44
C ASP A 56 16.44 -17.92 -9.49
N LYS A 57 17.77 -17.96 -9.33
CA LYS A 57 18.48 -17.01 -8.46
C LYS A 57 18.28 -15.55 -8.86
N LYS A 58 18.18 -15.29 -10.17
CA LYS A 58 18.05 -13.93 -10.65
C LYS A 58 16.63 -13.41 -10.39
N GLU A 59 15.60 -14.24 -10.53
CA GLU A 59 14.21 -13.91 -10.22
C GLU A 59 14.05 -13.62 -8.73
N ASP A 60 14.65 -14.46 -7.87
CA ASP A 60 14.65 -14.29 -6.41
C ASP A 60 15.31 -12.96 -5.99
N GLU A 61 16.49 -12.65 -6.54
CA GLU A 61 17.14 -11.36 -6.32
C GLU A 61 16.30 -10.18 -6.82
N CYS A 62 15.59 -10.33 -7.95
CA CYS A 62 14.72 -9.29 -8.48
C CYS A 62 13.52 -9.04 -7.55
N ILE A 63 12.86 -10.10 -7.07
CA ILE A 63 11.70 -10.00 -6.18
C ILE A 63 12.11 -9.32 -4.87
N CYS A 64 13.25 -9.69 -4.29
CA CYS A 64 13.80 -9.04 -3.10
C CYS A 64 13.95 -7.51 -3.29
N ARG A 65 14.57 -7.09 -4.40
CA ARG A 65 14.75 -5.66 -4.72
C ARG A 65 13.43 -4.96 -5.03
N CYS A 66 12.52 -5.64 -5.71
CA CYS A 66 11.20 -5.13 -6.04
C CYS A 66 10.40 -4.83 -4.77
N ALA A 67 10.37 -5.78 -3.83
CA ALA A 67 9.65 -5.61 -2.57
C ALA A 67 10.20 -4.47 -1.73
N GLU A 68 11.52 -4.39 -1.57
CA GLU A 68 12.17 -3.29 -0.87
C GLU A 68 11.82 -1.94 -1.50
N LYS A 69 11.91 -1.84 -2.84
CA LYS A 69 11.60 -0.61 -3.57
C LYS A 69 10.14 -0.22 -3.47
N TYR A 70 9.22 -1.18 -3.58
CA TYR A 70 7.78 -0.94 -3.50
C TYR A 70 7.37 -0.40 -2.13
N ILE A 71 7.89 -1.00 -1.04
CA ILE A 71 7.58 -0.55 0.32
C ILE A 71 8.11 0.88 0.55
N LYS A 72 9.38 1.13 0.19
CA LYS A 72 9.99 2.47 0.31
C LYS A 72 9.23 3.52 -0.51
N LEU A 73 8.80 3.15 -1.72
CA LEU A 73 8.00 4.02 -2.58
C LEU A 73 6.64 4.32 -1.93
N THR A 74 5.93 3.30 -1.47
CA THR A 74 4.60 3.43 -0.85
C THR A 74 4.66 4.34 0.36
N GLN A 75 5.67 4.17 1.22
CA GLN A 75 5.91 5.06 2.37
C GLN A 75 6.18 6.51 1.92
N ARG A 76 7.06 6.72 0.95
CA ARG A 76 7.40 8.05 0.45
C ARG A 76 6.21 8.75 -0.18
N VAL A 77 5.44 8.04 -1.00
CA VAL A 77 4.22 8.58 -1.63
C VAL A 77 3.19 8.91 -0.56
N GLY A 78 2.99 8.05 0.44
CA GLY A 78 2.09 8.32 1.56
C GLY A 78 2.44 9.61 2.29
N PHE A 79 3.72 9.84 2.57
CA PHE A 79 4.19 11.08 3.21
C PHE A 79 3.91 12.32 2.35
N ARG A 80 4.26 12.28 1.06
CA ARG A 80 4.03 13.40 0.13
C ARG A 80 2.53 13.67 -0.09
N PHE A 81 1.72 12.61 -0.12
CA PHE A 81 0.27 12.73 -0.25
C PHE A 81 -0.34 13.42 0.97
N ALA A 82 0.11 13.07 2.19
CA ALA A 82 -0.34 13.74 3.41
C ALA A 82 0.03 15.22 3.43
N GLU A 83 1.27 15.58 3.03
CA GLU A 83 1.69 16.98 2.88
C GLU A 83 0.80 17.73 1.89
N HIS A 84 0.53 17.14 0.73
CA HIS A 84 -0.29 17.75 -0.30
C HIS A 84 -1.74 17.94 0.15
N GLN A 85 -2.32 16.96 0.84
CA GLN A 85 -3.68 17.05 1.38
C GLN A 85 -3.78 18.13 2.47
N ALA A 86 -2.73 18.31 3.29
CA ALA A 86 -2.66 19.38 4.27
C ALA A 86 -2.53 20.77 3.61
N ALA A 87 -1.74 20.88 2.53
CA ALA A 87 -1.58 22.12 1.77
C ALA A 87 -2.88 22.53 1.03
N GLN A 88 -3.62 21.55 0.50
CA GLN A 88 -4.90 21.80 -0.18
C GLN A 88 -6.07 22.02 0.80
N GLY A 89 -6.00 21.47 2.01
CA GLY A 89 -6.99 21.68 3.07
C GLY A 89 -7.05 23.11 3.64
N ALA A 90 -6.24 24.05 3.14
CA ALA A 90 -6.27 25.47 3.49
C ALA A 90 -6.95 26.36 2.43
N ALA A 91 -7.40 25.81 1.30
CA ALA A 91 -8.19 26.55 0.31
C ALA A 91 -9.62 26.00 0.30
N PRO A 92 -10.64 26.78 0.72
CA PRO A 92 -12.02 26.41 0.43
C PRO A 92 -12.19 26.41 -1.09
N SER A 93 -12.47 25.25 -1.67
CA SER A 93 -12.97 25.20 -3.05
C SER A 93 -14.36 25.83 -3.11
N PRO A 94 -14.72 26.53 -4.20
CA PRO A 94 -16.02 27.17 -4.37
C PRO A 94 -17.20 26.19 -4.33
#